data_AF-A0A3M1SR44-F1
#
_entry.id   AF-A0A3M1SR44-F1
#
_cell.length_a   1.000
_cell.length_b   1.000
_cell.length_c   1.000
_cell.angle_alpha   90.00
_cell.angle_beta   90.00
_cell.angle_gamma   90.00
#
_symmetry.space_group_name_H-M   'P 1'
#
loop_
_entity.id
_entity.type
_entity.pdbx_description
1 polymer ?
#
loop_
_entity_poly.entity_id
_entity_poly.type
_entity_poly.pdbx_seq_one_letter_code
_entity_poly.pdbx_strand_id
1 'polypeptide(L)'
;MKFFLDNIELILSFLGIVVIFAVPMLFFGDSVIWWEVAAITAIFVGVFHGFIFWIVRRKQRRVRQEAIEEIRKMLKDKVNNQLSVISLSASGLDVEQIKNLSDSINQISYLIGTLSDESITDWRRKYSETLESLGSN
;
A
#
# COMPACT_ATOMS: atom_id res chain seq x y z
N MET A 1 -10.32 6.81 14.40
CA MET A 1 -10.53 5.72 13.42
C MET A 1 -9.25 5.28 12.71
N LYS A 2 -8.39 6.18 12.20
CA LYS A 2 -7.09 5.81 11.57
C LYS A 2 -6.20 4.95 12.47
N PHE A 3 -5.99 5.34 13.72
CA PHE A 3 -5.21 4.56 14.69
C PHE A 3 -5.70 3.11 14.87
N PHE A 4 -7.02 2.89 14.81
CA PHE A 4 -7.62 1.57 14.97
C PHE A 4 -7.41 0.68 13.75
N LEU A 5 -7.42 1.26 12.53
CA LEU A 5 -7.15 0.54 11.29
C LEU A 5 -5.65 0.25 11.11
N ASP A 6 -4.80 1.20 11.52
CA ASP A 6 -3.34 1.07 11.41
C ASP A 6 -2.78 0.08 12.45
N ASN A 7 -3.41 -0.03 13.62
CA ASN A 7 -3.01 -0.95 14.69
C ASN A 7 -3.98 -2.13 14.85
N ILE A 8 -4.83 -2.40 13.86
CA ILE A 8 -5.86 -3.45 13.97
C ILE A 8 -5.24 -4.82 14.26
N GLU A 9 -4.06 -5.10 13.68
CA GLU A 9 -3.32 -6.34 13.89
C GLU A 9 -2.84 -6.49 15.34
N LEU A 10 -2.34 -5.40 15.92
CA LEU A 10 -1.88 -5.37 17.30
C LEU A 10 -3.05 -5.51 18.29
N ILE A 11 -4.13 -4.78 18.05
CA ILE A 11 -5.33 -4.78 18.89
C ILE A 11 -6.01 -6.15 18.85
N LEU A 12 -6.19 -6.75 17.66
CA LEU A 12 -6.76 -8.09 17.54
C LEU A 12 -5.89 -9.11 18.26
N SER A 13 -4.57 -9.08 18.04
CA SER A 13 -3.64 -10.03 18.67
C SER A 13 -3.69 -9.94 20.20
N PHE A 14 -3.70 -8.73 20.75
CA PHE A 14 -3.84 -8.52 22.19
C PHE A 14 -5.18 -9.05 22.73
N LEU A 15 -6.29 -8.71 22.08
CA LEU A 15 -7.63 -9.23 22.44
C LEU A 15 -7.69 -10.75 22.37
N GLY A 16 -7.09 -11.36 21.35
CA GLY A 16 -7.02 -12.81 21.20
C GLY A 16 -6.32 -13.47 22.39
N ILE A 17 -5.18 -12.93 22.82
CA ILE A 17 -4.47 -13.42 24.02
C ILE A 17 -5.37 -13.29 25.26
N VAL A 18 -5.99 -12.12 25.45
CA VAL A 18 -6.91 -11.90 26.58
C VAL A 18 -8.03 -12.94 26.58
N VAL A 19 -8.64 -13.24 25.42
CA VAL A 19 -9.72 -14.24 25.29
C VAL A 19 -9.22 -15.65 25.62
N ILE A 20 -8.04 -16.04 25.14
CA ILE A 20 -7.45 -17.37 25.39
C ILE A 20 -7.28 -17.65 26.88
N PHE A 21 -6.92 -16.63 27.68
CA PHE A 21 -6.78 -16.78 29.12
C PHE A 21 -8.09 -16.55 29.89
N ALA A 22 -8.93 -15.61 29.44
CA ALA A 22 -10.18 -15.27 30.12
C ALA A 22 -11.21 -16.40 30.05
N VAL A 23 -11.31 -17.12 28.92
CA VAL A 23 -12.31 -18.19 28.76
C VAL A 23 -12.08 -19.36 29.73
N PRO A 24 -10.89 -19.97 29.81
CA PRO A 24 -10.61 -21.00 30.81
C PRO A 24 -10.72 -20.47 32.24
N MET A 25 -10.28 -19.24 32.51
CA MET A 25 -10.32 -18.65 33.85
C MET A 25 -11.76 -18.43 34.36
N LEU A 26 -12.65 -17.88 33.54
CA LEU A 26 -14.02 -17.54 33.95
C LEU A 26 -14.94 -18.76 34.03
N PHE A 27 -14.72 -19.77 33.19
CA PHE A 27 -15.63 -20.91 33.07
C PHE A 27 -15.07 -22.22 33.65
N PHE A 28 -13.74 -22.31 33.88
CA PHE A 28 -13.03 -23.57 34.16
C PHE A 28 -11.87 -23.44 35.17
N GLY A 29 -11.85 -22.38 35.99
CA GLY A 29 -10.71 -21.97 36.82
C GLY A 29 -10.09 -23.03 37.72
N ASP A 30 -10.90 -23.90 38.35
CA ASP A 30 -10.44 -24.98 39.24
C ASP A 30 -10.43 -26.36 38.57
N SER A 31 -10.63 -26.43 37.26
CA SER A 31 -10.77 -27.70 36.55
C SER A 31 -9.44 -28.21 35.99
N VAL A 32 -9.26 -29.53 35.98
CA VAL A 32 -8.09 -30.20 35.38
C VAL A 32 -7.99 -29.96 33.87
N ILE A 33 -9.12 -29.60 33.22
CA ILE A 33 -9.22 -29.36 31.77
C ILE A 33 -8.85 -27.94 31.35
N TRP A 34 -8.37 -27.08 32.27
CA TRP A 34 -8.06 -25.68 31.99
C TRP A 34 -7.17 -25.49 30.75
N TRP A 35 -6.10 -26.28 30.65
CA TRP A 35 -5.16 -26.22 29.52
C TRP A 35 -5.78 -26.71 28.21
N GLU A 36 -6.67 -27.70 28.27
CA GLU A 36 -7.38 -28.22 27.09
C GLU A 36 -8.36 -27.17 26.54
N VAL A 37 -9.11 -26.50 27.41
CA VAL A 37 -10.01 -25.41 27.03
C VAL A 37 -9.22 -24.22 26.47
N ALA A 38 -8.08 -23.87 27.07
CA ALA A 38 -7.19 -22.82 26.56
C ALA A 38 -6.69 -23.15 25.15
N ALA A 39 -6.26 -24.39 24.90
CA ALA A 39 -5.78 -24.84 23.61
C ALA A 39 -6.89 -24.78 22.54
N ILE A 40 -8.09 -25.27 22.85
CA ILE A 40 -9.25 -25.20 21.95
C ILE A 40 -9.58 -23.73 21.64
N THR A 41 -9.63 -22.88 22.66
CA THR A 41 -9.89 -21.44 22.49
C THR A 41 -8.85 -20.78 21.61
N ALA A 42 -7.56 -21.12 21.78
CA ALA A 42 -6.46 -20.59 20.96
C ALA A 42 -6.60 -21.00 19.49
N ILE A 43 -7.03 -22.23 19.19
CA ILE A 43 -7.29 -22.67 17.81
C ILE A 43 -8.40 -21.82 17.19
N PHE A 44 -9.52 -21.62 17.89
CA PHE A 44 -10.62 -20.79 17.38
C PHE A 44 -10.17 -19.35 17.14
N VAL A 45 -9.51 -18.72 18.11
CA VAL A 45 -8.99 -17.35 17.98
C VAL A 45 -8.03 -17.25 16.79
N GLY A 46 -7.14 -18.22 16.61
CA GLY A 46 -6.21 -18.27 15.49
C GLY A 46 -6.92 -18.35 14.13
N VAL A 47 -7.95 -19.20 14.01
CA VAL A 47 -8.77 -19.30 12.79
C VAL A 47 -9.51 -17.99 12.51
N PHE A 48 -10.11 -17.37 13.53
CA PHE A 48 -10.78 -16.08 13.40
C PHE A 48 -9.82 -14.97 12.96
N HIS A 49 -8.64 -14.88 13.57
CA HIS A 49 -7.61 -13.92 13.17
C HIS A 49 -7.15 -14.14 11.72
N GLY A 50 -6.89 -15.39 11.34
CA GLY A 50 -6.52 -15.74 9.97
C GLY A 50 -7.57 -15.25 8.97
N PHE A 51 -8.86 -15.47 9.26
CA PHE A 51 -9.95 -15.04 8.41
C PHE A 51 -10.08 -13.50 8.33
N ILE A 52 -10.05 -12.81 9.47
CA ILE A 52 -10.15 -11.35 9.53
C ILE A 52 -8.98 -10.70 8.78
N PHE A 53 -7.75 -11.15 9.05
CA PHE A 53 -6.56 -10.61 8.38
C PHE A 53 -6.56 -10.92 6.88
N TRP A 54 -7.08 -12.08 6.47
CA TRP A 54 -7.23 -12.38 5.05
C TRP A 54 -8.18 -11.40 4.35
N ILE A 55 -9.34 -11.12 4.93
CA ILE A 55 -10.29 -10.13 4.38
C ILE A 55 -9.66 -8.74 4.32
N VAL A 56 -9.06 -8.29 5.42
CA VAL A 56 -8.45 -6.95 5.51
C VAL A 56 -7.35 -6.80 4.48
N ARG A 57 -6.44 -7.78 4.36
CA ARG A 57 -5.36 -7.76 3.36
C ARG A 57 -5.90 -7.76 1.93
N ARG A 58 -6.97 -8.52 1.66
CA ARG A 58 -7.62 -8.53 0.34
C ARG A 58 -8.20 -7.16 -0.01
N LYS A 59 -8.87 -6.50 0.93
CA LYS A 59 -9.43 -5.15 0.75
C LYS A 59 -8.33 -4.10 0.58
N GLN A 60 -7.29 -4.13 1.41
CA GLN A 60 -6.16 -3.20 1.30
C GLN A 60 -5.47 -3.30 -0.06
N ARG A 61 -5.29 -4.51 -0.61
CA ARG A 61 -4.71 -4.69 -1.96
C ARG A 61 -5.55 -4.01 -3.04
N ARG A 62 -6.88 -4.13 -2.98
CA ARG A 62 -7.78 -3.48 -3.95
C ARG A 62 -7.71 -1.95 -3.86
N VAL A 63 -7.81 -1.40 -2.64
CA VAL A 63 -7.74 0.05 -2.43
C VAL A 63 -6.40 0.62 -2.90
N ARG A 64 -5.28 -0.10 -2.67
CA ARG A 64 -3.97 0.32 -3.18
C ARG A 64 -3.95 0.35 -4.72
N GLN A 65 -4.49 -0.67 -5.37
CA GLN A 65 -4.56 -0.72 -6.84
C GLN A 65 -5.41 0.43 -7.41
N GLU A 66 -6.59 0.68 -6.82
CA GLU A 66 -7.47 1.77 -7.20
C GLU A 66 -6.80 3.14 -7.01
N ALA A 67 -6.13 3.36 -5.88
CA ALA A 67 -5.42 4.61 -5.61
C ALA A 67 -4.27 4.85 -6.60
N ILE A 68 -3.53 3.82 -6.98
CA ILE A 68 -2.46 3.93 -8.00
C ILE A 68 -3.06 4.31 -9.35
N GLU A 69 -4.17 3.68 -9.75
CA GLU A 69 -4.84 4.01 -11.01
C GLU A 69 -5.36 5.45 -11.02
N GLU A 70 -5.92 5.92 -9.89
CA GLU A 70 -6.38 7.30 -9.73
C GLU A 70 -5.22 8.30 -9.81
N ILE A 71 -4.12 8.04 -9.10
CA ILE A 71 -2.90 8.87 -9.16
C ILE A 71 -2.36 8.92 -10.60
N ARG A 72 -2.35 7.79 -11.31
CA ARG A 72 -1.92 7.72 -12.70
C ARG A 72 -2.78 8.57 -13.62
N LYS A 73 -4.11 8.54 -13.46
CA LYS A 73 -5.04 9.41 -14.21
C LYS A 73 -4.77 10.89 -13.93
N MET A 74 -4.68 11.26 -12.64
CA MET A 74 -4.39 12.64 -12.24
C MET A 74 -3.04 13.13 -12.78
N LEU A 75 -1.98 12.31 -12.71
CA LEU A 75 -0.66 12.68 -13.22
C LEU A 75 -0.70 12.86 -14.74
N LYS A 76 -1.37 11.95 -15.46
CA LYS A 76 -1.54 12.07 -16.91
C LYS A 76 -2.25 13.37 -17.29
N ASP A 77 -3.33 13.70 -16.59
CA ASP A 77 -4.10 14.91 -16.85
C ASP A 77 -3.29 16.17 -16.52
N LYS A 78 -2.61 16.19 -15.39
CA LYS A 78 -1.77 17.33 -14.98
C LYS A 78 -0.61 17.57 -15.95
N VAL A 79 0.05 16.49 -16.38
CA VAL A 79 1.11 16.55 -17.39
C VAL A 79 0.54 17.05 -18.70
N ASN A 80 -0.48 16.41 -19.27
CA ASN A 80 -1.10 16.86 -20.52
C ASN A 80 -1.53 18.33 -20.48
N ASN A 81 -2.09 18.79 -19.35
CA ASN A 81 -2.49 20.18 -19.18
C ASN A 81 -1.29 21.14 -19.17
N GLN A 82 -0.24 20.86 -18.39
CA GLN A 82 0.98 21.68 -18.39
C GLN A 82 1.64 21.70 -19.78
N LEU A 83 1.57 20.60 -20.51
CA LEU A 83 2.11 20.49 -21.85
C LEU A 83 1.30 21.24 -22.90
N SER A 84 -0.02 21.26 -22.77
CA SER A 84 -0.89 22.11 -23.60
C SER A 84 -0.56 23.58 -23.40
N VAL A 85 -0.31 24.00 -22.15
CA VAL A 85 0.15 25.36 -21.83
C VAL A 85 1.52 25.67 -22.45
N ILE A 86 2.48 24.75 -22.39
CA ILE A 86 3.81 24.95 -23.03
C ILE A 86 3.66 25.04 -24.54
N SER A 87 2.88 24.16 -25.17
CA SER A 87 2.60 24.18 -26.62
C SER A 87 1.97 25.52 -27.05
N LEU A 88 0.98 26.01 -26.29
CA LEU A 88 0.36 27.32 -26.50
C LEU A 88 1.34 28.49 -26.30
N SER A 89 2.23 28.38 -25.32
CA SER A 89 3.24 29.42 -25.01
C SER A 89 4.44 29.37 -25.96
N ALA A 90 4.62 28.27 -26.69
CA ALA A 90 5.68 28.03 -27.66
C ALA A 90 5.38 28.60 -29.06
N SER A 91 4.42 29.52 -29.17
CA SER A 91 4.16 30.29 -30.39
C SER A 91 5.42 31.07 -30.80
N GLY A 92 6.26 30.46 -31.64
CA GLY A 92 7.55 30.99 -32.10
C GLY A 92 8.72 29.99 -32.15
N LEU A 93 8.55 28.74 -31.69
CA LEU A 93 9.61 27.71 -31.76
C LEU A 93 9.65 27.00 -33.13
N ASP A 94 10.83 26.53 -33.52
CA ASP A 94 11.06 25.74 -34.72
C ASP A 94 10.37 24.37 -34.65
N VAL A 95 9.95 23.84 -35.79
CA VAL A 95 9.15 22.59 -35.93
C VAL A 95 9.85 21.41 -35.26
N GLU A 96 11.18 21.38 -35.31
CA GLU A 96 12.00 20.33 -34.71
C GLU A 96 12.03 20.38 -33.17
N GLN A 97 11.99 21.58 -32.59
CA GLN A 97 11.91 21.76 -31.13
C GLN A 97 10.53 21.35 -30.60
N ILE A 98 9.47 21.65 -31.36
CA ILE A 98 8.10 21.20 -31.06
C ILE A 98 8.00 19.67 -31.11
N LYS A 99 8.66 19.03 -32.09
CA LYS A 99 8.69 17.56 -32.22
C LYS A 99 9.44 16.89 -31.06
N ASN A 100 10.63 17.38 -30.71
CA ASN A 100 11.41 16.83 -29.60
C ASN A 100 10.69 17.00 -28.25
N LEU A 101 9.98 18.11 -28.08
CA LEU A 101 9.11 18.33 -26.93
C LEU A 101 7.96 17.30 -26.93
N SER A 102 7.26 17.12 -28.06
CA SER A 102 6.19 16.13 -28.22
C SER A 102 6.64 14.69 -27.95
N ASP A 103 7.86 14.31 -28.34
CA ASP A 103 8.39 12.96 -28.09
C ASP A 103 8.74 12.75 -26.61
N SER A 104 9.36 13.75 -25.97
CA SER A 104 9.63 13.73 -24.51
C SER A 104 8.32 13.65 -23.71
N ILE A 105 7.28 14.34 -24.20
CA ILE A 105 5.92 14.30 -23.66
C ILE A 105 5.32 12.89 -23.73
N ASN A 106 5.40 12.26 -24.89
CA ASN A 106 4.88 10.92 -25.09
C ASN A 106 5.61 9.91 -24.22
N GLN A 107 6.92 10.10 -24.01
CA GLN A 107 7.70 9.29 -23.07
C GLN A 107 7.26 9.48 -21.62
N ILE A 108 7.03 10.71 -21.15
CA ILE A 108 6.54 10.96 -19.78
C ILE A 108 5.15 10.35 -19.60
N SER A 109 4.25 10.51 -20.57
CA SER A 109 2.91 9.93 -20.54
C SER A 109 2.95 8.39 -20.54
N TYR A 110 3.88 7.80 -21.30
CA TYR A 110 4.15 6.37 -21.31
C TYR A 110 4.71 5.88 -19.97
N LEU A 111 5.66 6.59 -19.36
CA LEU A 111 6.25 6.26 -18.07
C LEU A 111 5.22 6.32 -16.93
N ILE A 112 4.36 7.35 -16.94
CA ILE A 112 3.17 7.42 -16.07
C ILE A 112 2.24 6.24 -16.37
N GLY A 113 2.12 5.88 -17.64
CA GLY A 113 1.44 4.69 -18.14
C GLY A 113 2.00 3.35 -17.63
N THR A 114 3.25 3.31 -17.19
CA THR A 114 3.87 2.11 -16.62
C THR A 114 3.87 2.10 -15.10
N LEU A 115 3.33 3.15 -14.44
CA LEU A 115 3.24 3.19 -12.99
C LEU A 115 2.36 2.05 -12.47
N SER A 116 2.99 1.19 -11.68
CA SER A 116 2.41 0.07 -10.94
C SER A 116 3.03 0.02 -9.53
N ASP A 117 2.46 -0.80 -8.64
CA ASP A 117 3.00 -1.00 -7.29
C ASP A 117 4.46 -1.51 -7.36
N GLU A 118 4.75 -2.32 -8.37
CA GLU A 118 6.07 -2.91 -8.63
C GLU A 118 7.05 -1.86 -9.17
N SER A 119 6.63 -1.02 -10.12
CA SER A 119 7.49 0.07 -10.64
C SER A 119 7.82 1.11 -9.57
N ILE A 120 6.87 1.41 -8.67
CA ILE A 120 7.07 2.34 -7.55
C ILE A 120 8.06 1.75 -6.54
N THR A 121 7.93 0.45 -6.24
CA THR A 121 8.85 -0.25 -5.35
C THR A 121 10.26 -0.31 -5.92
N ASP A 122 10.39 -0.59 -7.22
CA ASP A 122 11.67 -0.59 -7.94
C ASP A 122 12.31 0.80 -8.00
N TRP A 123 11.51 1.84 -8.26
CA TRP A 123 11.99 3.23 -8.19
C TRP A 123 12.52 3.55 -6.80
N ARG A 124 11.74 3.24 -5.75
CA ARG A 124 12.15 3.50 -4.37
C ARG A 124 13.47 2.81 -4.03
N ARG A 125 13.63 1.55 -4.44
CA ARG A 125 14.86 0.77 -4.26
C ARG A 125 16.05 1.38 -4.99
N LYS A 126 15.89 1.72 -6.28
CA LYS A 126 16.96 2.33 -7.08
C LYS A 126 17.42 3.67 -6.49
N TYR A 127 16.48 4.50 -6.04
CA TYR A 127 16.81 5.79 -5.42
C TYR A 127 17.38 5.63 -4.01
N SER A 128 16.96 4.66 -3.22
CA SER A 128 17.58 4.40 -1.91
C SER A 128 19.03 3.94 -2.06
N GLU A 129 19.32 3.04 -3.00
CA GLU A 129 20.69 2.59 -3.30
C GLU A 129 21.57 3.76 -3.79
N THR A 130 21.01 4.64 -4.63
CA THR A 130 21.70 5.83 -5.13
C THR A 130 21.98 6.83 -4.01
N LEU A 131 21.00 7.07 -3.12
CA LEU A 131 21.16 7.99 -1.99
C LEU A 131 22.14 7.46 -0.93
N GLU A 132 22.15 6.15 -0.68
CA GLU A 132 23.17 5.53 0.18
C GLU A 132 24.58 5.65 -0.42
N SER A 133 24.73 5.45 -1.74
CA SER A 133 26.02 5.61 -2.42
C SER A 133 26.55 7.05 -2.45
N LEU A 134 25.66 8.04 -2.38
CA LEU A 134 26.01 9.46 -2.34
C LEU A 134 26.25 9.98 -0.92
N GLY A 135 25.74 9.29 0.12
CA GLY A 135 25.96 9.61 1.52
C GLY A 135 27.17 8.90 2.16
N SER A 136 27.82 7.99 1.43
CA SER A 136 29.04 7.28 1.88
C SER A 136 30.35 7.87 1.34
N ASN A 137 30.31 9.08 0.76
CA ASN A 137 31.47 9.91 0.40
C ASN A 137 31.44 11.21 1.20
#